data_AF-A0A1S1MT08-F1
#
_entry.id   AF-A0A1S1MT08-F1
#
_cell.length_a   1.000
_cell.length_b   1.000
_cell.length_c   1.000
_cell.angle_alpha   90.00
_cell.angle_beta   90.00
_cell.angle_gamma   90.00
#
_symmetry.space_group_name_H-M   'P 1'
#
loop_
_entity.id
_entity.type
_entity.pdbx_description
1 polymer ?
#
loop_
_entity_poly.entity_id
_entity_poly.type
_entity_poly.pdbx_seq_one_letter_code
_entity_poly.pdbx_strand_id
1 'polypeptide(L)' 'MPSPTQQERIDSVCAHRGVPAITVGQPCIVNGEEGVIMDGNSSANFDVLFVDGNKYNCHPHWKMKILSTDKQQIIYEHKD' A
#
# COMPACT_ATOMS: atom_id res chain seq x y z
N MET A 1 -4.80 -25.68 4.87
CA MET A 1 -4.58 -24.60 3.88
C MET A 1 -3.40 -23.77 4.38
N PRO A 2 -2.43 -23.43 3.51
CA PRO A 2 -1.37 -22.50 3.90
C PRO A 2 -1.98 -21.12 4.21
N SER A 3 -1.33 -20.36 5.10
CA SER A 3 -1.66 -18.96 5.31
C SER A 3 -1.39 -18.17 4.01
N PRO A 4 -2.18 -17.12 3.72
CA PRO A 4 -1.92 -16.29 2.55
C PRO A 4 -0.53 -15.64 2.64
N THR A 5 0.07 -15.40 1.50
CA THR A 5 1.30 -14.60 1.33
C THR A 5 1.00 -13.11 1.52
N GLN A 6 2.06 -12.29 1.62
CA GLN A 6 1.93 -10.83 1.66
C GLN A 6 1.27 -10.29 0.39
N GLN A 7 1.67 -10.83 -0.77
CA GLN A 7 1.12 -10.42 -2.05
C GLN A 7 -0.38 -10.73 -2.14
N GLU A 8 -0.83 -11.93 -1.75
CA GLU A 8 -2.26 -12.27 -1.77
C GLU A 8 -3.10 -11.38 -0.85
N ARG A 9 -2.54 -10.94 0.28
CA ARG A 9 -3.22 -9.99 1.17
C ARG A 9 -3.29 -8.59 0.56
N ILE A 10 -2.21 -8.14 -0.09
CA ILE A 10 -2.20 -6.88 -0.85
C ILE A 10 -3.23 -6.92 -1.99
N ASP A 11 -3.27 -8.00 -2.77
CA ASP A 11 -4.20 -8.18 -3.88
C ASP A 11 -5.66 -8.12 -3.39
N SER A 12 -5.93 -8.70 -2.21
CA SER A 12 -7.24 -8.62 -1.54
C SER A 12 -7.64 -7.18 -1.19
N VAL A 13 -6.71 -6.38 -0.66
CA VAL A 13 -6.93 -4.93 -0.43
C VAL A 13 -7.24 -4.22 -1.75
N CYS A 14 -6.47 -4.52 -2.80
CA CYS A 14 -6.63 -3.90 -4.12
C CYS A 14 -8.02 -4.15 -4.70
N ALA A 15 -8.41 -5.43 -4.74
CA ALA A 15 -9.72 -5.86 -5.22
C ALA A 15 -10.86 -5.25 -4.40
N HIS A 16 -10.73 -5.22 -3.08
CA HIS A 16 -11.77 -4.69 -2.19
C HIS A 16 -11.95 -3.17 -2.32
N ARG A 17 -10.84 -2.42 -2.46
CA ARG A 17 -10.84 -0.94 -2.44
C ARG A 17 -10.89 -0.31 -3.83
N GLY A 18 -10.84 -1.12 -4.89
CA GLY A 18 -10.79 -0.65 -6.27
C GLY A 18 -9.51 0.12 -6.58
N VAL A 19 -8.40 -0.20 -5.91
CA VAL A 19 -7.09 0.39 -6.23
C VAL A 19 -6.36 -0.51 -7.24
N PRO A 20 -5.45 0.04 -8.07
CA PRO A 20 -4.68 -0.74 -9.03
C PRO A 20 -3.93 -1.90 -8.37
N ALA A 21 -3.62 -2.93 -9.15
CA ALA A 21 -2.74 -3.99 -8.69
C ALA A 21 -1.37 -3.40 -8.33
N ILE A 22 -0.89 -3.74 -7.14
CA ILE A 22 0.39 -3.28 -6.60
C ILE A 22 1.18 -4.47 -6.05
N THR A 23 2.50 -4.35 -6.02
CA THR A 23 3.37 -5.43 -5.52
C THR A 23 3.83 -5.17 -4.09
N VAL A 24 4.21 -6.22 -3.37
CA VAL A 24 5.04 -6.07 -2.16
C VAL A 24 6.28 -5.24 -2.52
N GLY A 25 6.63 -4.27 -1.69
CA GLY A 25 7.73 -3.35 -1.95
C GLY A 25 7.35 -2.12 -2.78
N GLN A 26 6.07 -1.93 -3.14
CA GLN A 26 5.66 -0.75 -3.92
C GLN A 26 5.90 0.55 -3.13
N PRO A 27 6.61 1.55 -3.70
CA PRO A 27 6.79 2.83 -3.02
C PRO A 27 5.47 3.60 -2.92
N CYS A 28 5.28 4.29 -1.80
CA CYS A 28 4.11 5.12 -1.57
C CYS A 28 4.44 6.36 -0.72
N ILE A 29 3.50 7.29 -0.67
CA ILE A 29 3.51 8.47 0.19
C ILE A 29 2.19 8.48 0.94
N VAL A 30 2.23 8.58 2.27
CA VAL A 30 1.04 8.66 3.13
C VAL A 30 1.13 9.92 3.96
N ASN A 31 0.15 10.83 3.82
CA ASN A 31 0.14 12.12 4.53
C ASN A 31 1.45 12.94 4.36
N GLY A 32 2.09 12.81 3.19
CA GLY A 32 3.35 13.49 2.87
C GLY A 32 4.62 12.75 3.30
N GLU A 33 4.50 11.61 3.99
CA GLU A 33 5.63 10.80 4.45
C GLU A 33 5.90 9.63 3.50
N GLU A 34 7.17 9.41 3.13
CA GLU A 34 7.57 8.30 2.27
C GLU A 34 7.55 6.95 3.00
N GLY A 35 7.04 5.93 2.31
CA GLY A 35 7.06 4.56 2.79
C GLY A 35 6.99 3.53 1.68
N VAL A 36 6.95 2.27 2.07
CA VAL A 36 6.89 1.10 1.19
C VAL A 36 5.78 0.17 1.65
N ILE A 37 4.92 -0.28 0.73
CA ILE A 37 3.83 -1.21 1.04
C ILE A 37 4.42 -2.62 1.22
N MET A 38 4.25 -3.19 2.41
CA MET A 38 4.85 -4.48 2.76
C MET A 38 3.81 -5.60 2.93
N ASP A 39 2.56 -5.26 3.20
CA ASP A 39 1.50 -6.24 3.42
C ASP A 39 0.11 -5.62 3.23
N GLY A 40 -0.92 -6.46 3.25
CA GLY A 40 -2.33 -6.08 3.45
C GLY A 40 -2.90 -6.74 4.69
N ASN A 41 -4.01 -6.21 5.21
CA ASN A 41 -4.69 -6.81 6.36
C ASN A 41 -6.19 -7.05 6.13
N SER A 42 -6.83 -7.72 7.09
CA SER A 42 -8.25 -8.10 7.00
C SER A 42 -9.24 -6.93 7.07
N SER A 43 -8.77 -5.74 7.44
CA SER A 43 -9.57 -4.50 7.40
C SER A 43 -9.46 -3.77 6.05
N ALA A 44 -8.88 -4.43 5.05
CA ALA A 44 -8.62 -3.89 3.71
C ALA A 44 -7.77 -2.60 3.74
N ASN A 45 -6.72 -2.61 4.55
CA ASN A 45 -5.71 -1.56 4.65
C ASN A 45 -4.33 -2.12 4.29
N PHE A 46 -3.41 -1.25 3.86
CA PHE A 46 -2.01 -1.60 3.64
C PHE A 46 -1.19 -1.46 4.93
N ASP A 47 -0.23 -2.35 5.13
CA ASP A 47 0.84 -2.14 6.10
C ASP A 47 2.03 -1.49 5.39
N VAL A 48 2.36 -0.28 5.80
CA VAL A 48 3.42 0.55 5.21
C VAL A 48 4.60 0.65 6.16
N LEU A 49 5.79 0.34 5.66
CA LEU A 49 7.05 0.58 6.35
C LEU A 49 7.58 1.96 5.97
N PHE A 50 7.73 2.84 6.96
CA PHE A 50 8.24 4.19 6.77
C PHE A 50 9.75 4.27 6.94
N VAL A 51 10.34 5.38 6.49
CA VAL A 51 11.79 5.62 6.53
C VAL A 51 12.39 5.61 7.94
N ASP A 52 11.57 5.85 8.97
CA ASP A 52 11.95 5.77 10.37
C ASP A 52 12.03 4.32 10.90
N GLY A 53 11.69 3.33 10.06
CA GLY A 53 11.69 1.91 10.38
C GLY A 53 10.39 1.41 11.02
N ASN A 54 9.41 2.27 11.26
CA ASN A 54 8.13 1.88 11.84
C ASN A 54 7.15 1.39 10.76
N LYS A 55 6.37 0.38 11.11
CA LYS A 55 5.30 -0.16 10.26
C LYS A 55 3.94 0.28 10.78
N TYR A 56 3.18 0.98 9.96
CA TYR A 56 1.83 1.43 10.31
C TYR A 56 0.78 0.93 9.33
N ASN A 57 -0.46 0.92 9.81
CA ASN A 57 -1.60 0.55 9.00
C ASN A 57 -2.21 1.79 8.32
N CYS A 58 -2.33 1.76 6.99
CA CYS A 58 -2.72 2.91 6.18
C CYS A 58 -3.92 2.55 5.28
N HIS A 59 -4.98 3.34 5.41
CA HIS A 59 -6.17 3.18 4.56
C HIS A 59 -5.87 3.71 3.15
N PRO A 60 -6.15 2.95 2.07
CA PRO A 60 -5.80 3.38 0.69
C PRO A 60 -6.51 4.65 0.23
N HIS A 61 -7.62 5.00 0.89
CA HIS A 61 -8.38 6.23 0.64
C HIS A 61 -8.09 7.34 1.65
N TRP A 62 -6.91 7.36 2.30
CA TRP A 62 -6.56 8.43 3.23
C TRP A 62 -5.20 9.01 2.85
N LYS A 63 -5.19 10.18 2.20
CA LYS A 63 -3.99 10.92 1.78
C LYS A 63 -2.85 10.04 1.23
N MET A 64 -3.20 9.02 0.45
CA MET A 64 -2.26 8.03 -0.05
C MET A 64 -1.97 8.27 -1.53
N LYS A 65 -0.68 8.24 -1.87
CA LYS A 65 -0.18 8.15 -3.24
C LYS A 65 0.65 6.90 -3.36
N ILE A 66 0.38 6.07 -4.36
CA ILE A 66 1.22 4.92 -4.69
C ILE A 66 2.00 5.28 -5.95
N LEU A 67 3.29 5.06 -5.92
CA LEU A 67 4.21 5.43 -6.99
C LEU A 67 4.58 4.20 -7.82
N SER A 68 5.02 4.39 -9.06
CA SER A 68 5.73 3.36 -9.82
C SER A 68 7.01 2.92 -9.08
N THR A 69 7.55 1.77 -9.43
CA THR A 69 8.72 1.19 -8.75
C THR A 69 9.95 2.10 -8.82
N ASP A 70 10.12 2.83 -9.93
CA ASP A 70 11.18 3.83 -10.13
C ASP A 70 10.85 5.21 -9.51
N LYS A 71 9.72 5.33 -8.81
CA LYS A 71 9.18 6.56 -8.20
C LYS A 71 8.91 7.71 -9.20
N GLN A 72 8.91 7.47 -10.51
CA GLN A 72 8.73 8.53 -11.50
C GLN A 72 7.28 8.90 -11.79
N GLN A 73 6.33 8.00 -11.49
CA GLN A 73 4.92 8.19 -11.77
C GLN A 73 4.07 7.91 -10.54
N ILE A 74 2.94 8.60 -10.43
CA ILE A 74 1.90 8.26 -9.46
C ILE A 74 0.95 7.30 -10.18
N ILE A 75 0.89 6.05 -9.71
CA ILE A 75 0.01 5.01 -10.27
C ILE A 75 -1.38 5.01 -9.62
N TYR A 76 -1.47 5.57 -8.41
CA TYR A 76 -2.72 5.75 -7.70
C TYR A 76 -2.60 6.96 -6.76
N GLU A 77 -3.63 7.78 -6.70
CA GLU A 77 -3.75 8.88 -5.76
C GLU A 77 -5.19 8.95 -5.27
N HIS A 78 -5.38 8.86 -3.96
CA HIS A 78 -6.62 9.31 -3.36
C HIS A 78 -6.51 10.81 -3.09
N LYS A 79 -7.36 11.59 -3.76
CA LYS A 79 -7.56 12.99 -3.42
C LYS A 79 -8.76 13.03 -2.49
N ASP A 80 -8.49 13.20 -1.20
CA ASP A 80 -9.49 13.70 -0.26
C ASP A 80 -9.97 15.10 -0.71
#